data_AF-A0A7S2XUM7-F1
#
_entry.id   AF-A0A7S2XUM7-F1
#
_cell.length_a   1.000
_cell.length_b   1.000
_cell.length_c   1.000
_cell.angle_alpha   90.00
_cell.angle_beta   90.00
_cell.angle_gamma   90.00
#
_symmetry.space_group_name_H-M   'P 1'
#
loop_
_entity.id
_entity.type
_entity.pdbx_description
1 polymer ?
#
loop_
_entity_poly.entity_id
_entity_poly.type
_entity_poly.pdbx_seq_one_letter_code
_entity_poly.pdbx_strand_id
1 'polypeptide(L)'
;HSSYDHVKLVWQFLAEGPFQSLEDFRASSLMTQPGDGLRLVVVDLISGYRIGMISILNNRPRDLAVELGDTWLTPAFQRTYAHGEAISLLCGHLFELGYRRIQVSLDVDNIRANKAFERFGFTLEGVMRKHMLVGSCSRDTAVFSMLNSDWEERKKILERRLKKHENRPEYKVAQKRKDGAKSSLKQEGNAASIPKKGKDQTRSSTGPQEGKSETSPKLRKRKPSKKKKK
;
A
#
# COMPACT_ATOMS: atom_id res chain seq x y z
N HIS A 1 -25.72 -19.94 -14.85
CA HIS A 1 -24.51 -19.11 -14.97
C HIS A 1 -24.75 -17.85 -14.14
N SER A 2 -24.09 -17.71 -12.99
CA SER A 2 -24.13 -16.43 -12.24
C SER A 2 -23.54 -15.35 -13.14
N SER A 3 -24.26 -14.23 -13.34
CA SER A 3 -23.73 -13.09 -14.08
C SER A 3 -22.41 -12.62 -13.44
N TYR A 4 -21.47 -12.21 -14.27
CA TYR A 4 -20.18 -11.68 -13.81
C TYR A 4 -20.41 -10.35 -13.09
N ASP A 5 -20.24 -10.35 -11.77
CA ASP A 5 -20.40 -9.18 -10.93
C ASP A 5 -19.02 -8.73 -10.41
N HIS A 6 -18.45 -7.75 -11.10
CA HIS A 6 -17.15 -7.19 -10.77
C HIS A 6 -17.15 -6.39 -9.46
N VAL A 7 -18.29 -5.85 -9.04
CA VAL A 7 -18.45 -5.13 -7.77
C VAL A 7 -18.37 -6.16 -6.65
N LYS A 8 -19.17 -7.23 -6.73
CA LYS A 8 -19.13 -8.33 -5.76
C LYS A 8 -17.74 -8.97 -5.67
N LEU A 9 -17.02 -9.13 -6.80
CA LEU A 9 -15.66 -9.68 -6.80
C LEU A 9 -14.62 -8.87 -6.01
N VAL A 10 -14.85 -7.57 -5.80
CA VAL A 10 -13.94 -6.70 -5.05
C VAL A 10 -14.44 -6.52 -3.62
N TRP A 11 -15.72 -6.21 -3.45
CA TRP A 11 -16.24 -5.66 -2.20
C TRP A 11 -16.91 -6.69 -1.28
N GLN A 12 -17.24 -7.89 -1.76
CA GLN A 12 -18.02 -8.88 -0.98
C GLN A 12 -17.45 -9.19 0.42
N PHE A 13 -16.13 -9.17 0.58
CA PHE A 13 -15.46 -9.53 1.83
C PHE A 13 -14.68 -8.36 2.46
N LEU A 14 -14.87 -7.15 1.97
CA LEU A 14 -14.37 -5.94 2.61
C LEU A 14 -15.41 -5.39 3.58
N ALA A 15 -14.95 -4.77 4.66
CA ALA A 15 -15.83 -4.21 5.68
C ALA A 15 -16.65 -3.02 5.17
N GLU A 16 -16.09 -2.27 4.21
CA GLU A 16 -16.72 -1.10 3.62
C GLU A 16 -16.56 -1.10 2.09
N GLY A 17 -17.49 -0.40 1.44
CA GLY A 17 -17.64 -0.34 0.00
C GLY A 17 -18.83 -1.18 -0.51
N PRO A 18 -19.13 -1.14 -1.82
CA PRO A 18 -18.57 -0.23 -2.80
C PRO A 18 -18.87 1.25 -2.47
N PHE A 19 -18.00 2.15 -2.92
CA PHE A 19 -18.18 3.59 -2.73
C PHE A 19 -18.82 4.21 -3.97
N GLN A 20 -19.77 5.13 -3.78
CA GLN A 20 -20.48 5.79 -4.89
C GLN A 20 -19.67 6.98 -5.44
N SER A 21 -18.84 7.59 -4.60
CA SER A 21 -17.98 8.70 -4.97
C SER A 21 -16.59 8.58 -4.34
N LEU A 22 -15.65 9.39 -4.86
CA LEU A 22 -14.33 9.55 -4.25
C LEU A 22 -14.43 10.20 -2.86
N GLU A 23 -15.43 11.03 -2.63
CA GLU A 23 -15.68 11.66 -1.33
C GLU A 23 -16.07 10.61 -0.29
N ASP A 24 -16.99 9.69 -0.63
CA ASP A 24 -17.37 8.58 0.23
C ASP A 24 -16.17 7.70 0.57
N PHE A 25 -15.33 7.39 -0.42
CA PHE A 25 -14.10 6.62 -0.20
C PHE A 25 -13.14 7.34 0.75
N ARG A 26 -12.96 8.66 0.60
CA ARG A 26 -12.08 9.45 1.49
C ARG A 26 -12.64 9.57 2.90
N ALA A 27 -13.96 9.59 3.06
CA ALA A 27 -14.64 9.64 4.35
C ALA A 27 -14.73 8.26 5.04
N SER A 28 -14.56 7.18 4.29
CA SER A 28 -14.62 5.79 4.79
C SER A 28 -13.62 5.50 5.91
N SER A 29 -13.90 4.50 6.74
CA SER A 29 -12.95 4.10 7.80
C SER A 29 -11.66 3.50 7.21
N LEU A 30 -11.70 2.98 5.97
CA LEU A 30 -10.50 2.52 5.27
C LEU A 30 -9.43 3.62 5.17
N MET A 31 -9.86 4.89 5.04
CA MET A 31 -8.99 6.04 4.86
C MET A 31 -8.85 6.92 6.11
N THR A 32 -9.84 6.88 7.01
CA THR A 32 -9.90 7.77 8.17
C THR A 32 -9.55 7.09 9.51
N GLN A 33 -9.31 5.77 9.51
CA GLN A 33 -8.96 5.04 10.72
C GLN A 33 -7.76 5.69 11.43
N PRO A 34 -7.91 6.11 12.70
CA PRO A 34 -6.83 6.72 13.45
C PRO A 34 -5.76 5.68 13.83
N GLY A 35 -4.49 6.10 13.81
CA GLY A 35 -3.34 5.28 14.22
C GLY A 35 -2.25 5.21 13.15
N ASP A 36 -1.26 4.35 13.38
CA ASP A 36 -0.06 4.22 12.53
C ASP A 36 -0.27 3.25 11.36
N GLY A 37 -1.50 3.19 10.84
CA GLY A 37 -1.84 2.40 9.67
C GLY A 37 -1.33 3.07 8.39
N LEU A 38 -0.88 2.27 7.43
CA LEU A 38 -0.43 2.75 6.12
C LEU A 38 -1.28 2.15 5.01
N ARG A 39 -1.65 2.95 4.02
CA ARG A 39 -2.41 2.52 2.83
C ARG A 39 -1.49 2.61 1.62
N LEU A 40 -1.20 1.47 1.01
CA LEU A 40 -0.28 1.38 -0.13
C LEU A 40 -1.08 1.13 -1.39
N VAL A 41 -0.79 1.93 -2.42
CA VAL A 41 -1.33 1.70 -3.77
C VAL A 41 -0.46 0.66 -4.47
N VAL A 42 -1.09 -0.40 -4.97
CA VAL A 42 -0.40 -1.39 -5.81
C VAL A 42 -0.36 -0.86 -7.24
N VAL A 43 0.85 -0.73 -7.78
CA VAL A 43 1.08 -0.25 -9.16
C VAL A 43 1.66 -1.38 -9.98
N ASP A 44 1.01 -1.71 -11.09
CA ASP A 44 1.61 -2.58 -12.09
C ASP A 44 2.68 -1.78 -12.84
N LEU A 45 3.94 -2.17 -12.67
CA LEU A 45 5.05 -1.45 -13.28
C LEU A 45 5.12 -1.63 -14.80
N ILE A 46 4.36 -2.56 -15.37
CA ILE A 46 4.37 -2.79 -16.81
C ILE A 46 3.42 -1.84 -17.53
N SER A 47 2.15 -1.80 -17.11
CA SER A 47 1.16 -0.87 -17.65
C SER A 47 1.26 0.54 -17.07
N GLY A 48 1.86 0.69 -15.88
CA GLY A 48 1.85 1.93 -15.10
C GLY A 48 0.53 2.18 -14.37
N TYR A 49 -0.43 1.25 -14.43
CA TYR A 49 -1.73 1.42 -13.80
C TYR A 49 -1.69 1.17 -12.29
N ARG A 50 -2.56 1.88 -11.58
CA ARG A 50 -2.86 1.66 -10.17
C ARG A 50 -3.91 0.56 -10.12
N ILE A 51 -3.51 -0.61 -9.65
CA ILE A 51 -4.27 -1.85 -9.79
C ILE A 51 -4.91 -2.33 -8.49
N GLY A 52 -4.74 -1.61 -7.38
CA GLY A 52 -5.38 -1.95 -6.12
C GLY A 52 -4.72 -1.30 -4.92
N MET A 53 -5.01 -1.86 -3.76
CA MET A 53 -4.54 -1.39 -2.46
C MET A 53 -4.18 -2.57 -1.56
N ILE A 54 -3.14 -2.40 -0.75
CA ILE A 54 -2.81 -3.26 0.40
C ILE A 54 -2.52 -2.34 1.58
N SER A 55 -2.97 -2.71 2.76
CA SER A 55 -2.85 -1.86 3.93
C SER A 55 -2.08 -2.55 5.05
N ILE A 56 -1.23 -1.77 5.73
CA ILE A 56 -0.70 -2.12 7.04
C ILE A 56 -1.71 -1.63 8.07
N LEU A 57 -2.22 -2.57 8.85
CA LEU A 57 -3.19 -2.41 9.92
C LEU A 57 -2.56 -2.81 11.24
N ASN A 58 -3.19 -2.40 12.34
CA ASN A 58 -2.86 -2.81 13.70
C ASN A 58 -1.34 -2.84 13.94
N ASN A 59 -0.66 -1.77 13.55
CA ASN A 59 0.79 -1.67 13.68
C ASN A 59 1.15 -1.64 15.16
N ARG A 60 1.96 -2.61 15.60
CA ARG A 60 2.41 -2.78 16.98
C ARG A 60 3.94 -2.78 17.04
N PRO A 61 4.59 -1.61 16.93
CA PRO A 61 6.05 -1.52 16.94
C PRO A 61 6.70 -2.10 18.20
N ARG A 62 6.05 -1.94 19.36
CA ARG A 62 6.51 -2.53 20.64
C ARG A 62 6.68 -4.04 20.56
N ASP A 63 5.78 -4.71 19.85
CA ASP A 63 5.75 -6.17 19.71
C ASP A 63 6.43 -6.64 18.42
N LEU A 64 6.95 -5.69 17.62
CA LEU A 64 7.52 -5.92 16.29
C LEU A 64 6.52 -6.69 15.41
N ALA A 65 5.23 -6.34 15.47
CA ALA A 65 4.17 -7.03 14.75
C ALA A 65 3.28 -6.07 13.96
N VAL A 66 2.80 -6.52 12.80
CA VAL A 66 1.78 -5.82 12.02
C VAL A 66 0.70 -6.78 11.53
N GLU A 67 -0.40 -6.23 11.06
CA GLU A 67 -1.40 -6.93 10.28
C GLU A 67 -1.46 -6.37 8.86
N LEU A 68 -1.63 -7.23 7.86
CA LEU A 68 -1.98 -6.80 6.51
C LEU A 68 -3.48 -7.01 6.31
N GLY A 69 -4.14 -6.01 5.72
CA GLY A 69 -5.56 -6.07 5.45
C GLY A 69 -6.01 -4.99 4.47
N ASP A 70 -7.33 -4.80 4.39
CA ASP A 70 -7.99 -3.90 3.43
C ASP A 70 -7.45 -4.06 2.01
N THR A 71 -7.15 -5.31 1.65
CA THR A 71 -6.47 -5.66 0.40
C THR A 71 -7.48 -5.93 -0.69
N TRP A 72 -7.32 -5.24 -1.82
CA TRP A 72 -8.07 -5.52 -3.02
C TRP A 72 -7.25 -5.22 -4.28
N LEU A 73 -7.53 -5.96 -5.34
CA LEU A 73 -7.05 -5.68 -6.69
C LEU A 73 -8.22 -5.51 -7.63
N THR A 74 -8.05 -4.68 -8.65
CA THR A 74 -9.00 -4.54 -9.74
C THR A 74 -9.22 -5.90 -10.41
N PRO A 75 -10.44 -6.20 -10.90
CA PRO A 75 -10.79 -7.52 -11.42
C PRO A 75 -9.84 -8.08 -12.48
N ALA A 76 -9.27 -7.22 -13.35
CA ALA A 76 -8.32 -7.63 -14.38
C ALA A 76 -7.00 -8.19 -13.81
N PHE A 77 -6.60 -7.77 -12.60
CA PHE A 77 -5.37 -8.22 -11.95
C PHE A 77 -5.62 -9.29 -10.88
N GLN A 78 -6.89 -9.65 -10.66
CA GLN A 78 -7.26 -10.76 -9.83
C GLN A 78 -6.87 -12.09 -10.47
N ARG A 79 -6.41 -13.06 -9.66
CA ARG A 79 -5.89 -14.37 -10.13
C ARG A 79 -4.65 -14.27 -11.04
N THR A 80 -3.99 -13.11 -11.08
CA THR A 80 -2.66 -12.95 -11.66
C THR A 80 -1.58 -13.10 -10.57
N TYR A 81 -0.32 -12.84 -10.92
CA TYR A 81 0.80 -12.84 -9.99
C TYR A 81 0.83 -11.59 -9.09
N ALA A 82 0.13 -10.51 -9.48
CA ALA A 82 0.25 -9.18 -8.86
C ALA A 82 0.05 -9.20 -7.34
N HIS A 83 -0.94 -9.94 -6.85
CA HIS A 83 -1.19 -10.02 -5.41
C HIS A 83 -0.04 -10.70 -4.66
N GLY A 84 0.44 -11.83 -5.18
CA GLY A 84 1.52 -12.58 -4.55
C GLY A 84 2.84 -11.82 -4.55
N GLU A 85 3.15 -11.13 -5.65
CA GLU A 85 4.33 -10.27 -5.74
C GLU A 85 4.24 -9.09 -4.77
N ALA A 86 3.11 -8.39 -4.72
CA ALA A 86 2.93 -7.26 -3.80
C ALA A 86 3.04 -7.70 -2.33
N ILE A 87 2.44 -8.83 -1.95
CA ILE A 87 2.58 -9.40 -0.61
C ILE A 87 4.03 -9.80 -0.32
N SER A 88 4.73 -10.40 -1.28
CA SER A 88 6.14 -10.80 -1.12
C SER A 88 7.05 -9.58 -0.87
N LEU A 89 6.89 -8.52 -1.67
CA LEU A 89 7.67 -7.29 -1.53
C LEU A 89 7.41 -6.64 -0.16
N LEU A 90 6.14 -6.56 0.24
CA LEU A 90 5.77 -5.95 1.51
C LEU A 90 6.27 -6.77 2.71
N CYS A 91 6.15 -8.09 2.67
CA CYS A 91 6.69 -8.96 3.73
C CYS A 91 8.20 -8.83 3.86
N GLY A 92 8.92 -8.85 2.72
CA GLY A 92 10.38 -8.67 2.71
C GLY A 92 10.80 -7.36 3.35
N HIS A 93 10.16 -6.25 2.94
CA HIS A 93 10.43 -4.95 3.52
C HIS A 93 10.17 -4.90 5.04
N LEU A 94 9.04 -5.44 5.50
CA LEU A 94 8.69 -5.44 6.93
C LEU A 94 9.68 -6.27 7.75
N PHE A 95 10.11 -7.43 7.26
CA PHE A 95 11.11 -8.24 7.95
C PHE A 95 12.50 -7.59 7.94
N GLU A 96 12.88 -6.90 6.87
CA GLU A 96 14.11 -6.09 6.82
C GLU A 96 14.10 -4.95 7.82
N LEU A 97 12.93 -4.35 8.10
CA LEU A 97 12.75 -3.35 9.16
C LEU A 97 12.79 -3.95 10.58
N GLY A 98 12.92 -5.27 10.73
CA GLY A 98 13.04 -5.94 12.02
C GLY A 98 11.70 -6.37 12.64
N TYR A 99 10.59 -6.31 11.90
CA TYR A 99 9.35 -6.94 12.37
C TYR A 99 9.56 -8.45 12.52
N ARG A 100 8.91 -9.05 13.52
CA ARG A 100 9.00 -10.49 13.80
C ARG A 100 7.74 -11.25 13.40
N ARG A 101 6.62 -10.55 13.17
CA ARG A 101 5.32 -11.15 12.88
C ARG A 101 4.51 -10.30 11.91
N ILE A 102 3.98 -10.95 10.88
CA ILE A 102 2.99 -10.39 9.97
C ILE A 102 1.73 -11.25 10.07
N GLN A 103 0.62 -10.66 10.45
CA GLN A 103 -0.68 -11.32 10.56
C GLN A 103 -1.58 -10.95 9.37
N VAL A 104 -2.51 -11.84 9.02
CA VAL A 104 -3.70 -11.50 8.23
C VAL A 104 -4.94 -12.15 8.82
N SER A 105 -6.05 -11.42 8.79
CA SER A 105 -7.35 -11.87 9.30
C SER A 105 -8.34 -11.94 8.16
N LEU A 106 -8.81 -13.14 7.83
CA LEU A 106 -9.66 -13.39 6.66
C LEU A 106 -11.02 -13.91 7.11
N ASP A 107 -12.05 -13.59 6.36
CA ASP A 107 -13.33 -14.29 6.49
C ASP A 107 -13.13 -15.76 6.09
N VAL A 108 -13.61 -16.70 6.91
CA VAL A 108 -13.53 -18.14 6.60
C VAL A 108 -14.23 -18.47 5.28
N ASP A 109 -15.33 -17.78 4.97
CA ASP A 109 -16.09 -17.98 3.74
C ASP A 109 -15.38 -17.40 2.50
N ASN A 110 -14.35 -16.57 2.69
CA ASN A 110 -13.48 -16.12 1.61
C ASN A 110 -12.44 -17.20 1.25
N ILE A 111 -12.91 -18.35 0.77
CA ILE A 111 -12.10 -19.52 0.41
C ILE A 111 -10.94 -19.12 -0.52
N ARG A 112 -11.17 -18.15 -1.41
CA ARG A 112 -10.17 -17.66 -2.36
C ARG A 112 -8.99 -16.99 -1.64
N ALA A 113 -9.26 -16.10 -0.67
CA ALA A 113 -8.22 -15.43 0.09
C ALA A 113 -7.49 -16.41 1.01
N ASN A 114 -8.22 -17.27 1.72
CA ASN A 114 -7.63 -18.31 2.59
C ASN A 114 -6.60 -19.16 1.82
N LYS A 115 -7.02 -19.74 0.68
CA LYS A 115 -6.12 -20.51 -0.18
C LYS A 115 -4.97 -19.67 -0.75
N ALA A 116 -5.14 -18.36 -0.92
CA ALA A 116 -4.06 -17.50 -1.42
C ALA A 116 -2.97 -17.30 -0.37
N PHE A 117 -3.35 -17.01 0.88
CA PHE A 117 -2.40 -16.79 1.97
C PHE A 117 -1.67 -18.08 2.38
N GLU A 118 -2.36 -19.24 2.36
CA GLU A 118 -1.69 -20.54 2.47
C GLU A 118 -0.61 -20.71 1.38
N ARG A 119 -0.94 -20.39 0.12
CA ARG A 119 0.03 -20.47 -0.99
C ARG A 119 1.17 -19.45 -0.90
N PHE A 120 0.95 -18.33 -0.21
CA PHE A 120 2.00 -17.34 0.07
C PHE A 120 2.91 -17.77 1.23
N GLY A 121 2.58 -18.86 1.91
CA GLY A 121 3.40 -19.44 2.96
C GLY A 121 3.03 -18.96 4.37
N PHE A 122 1.88 -18.32 4.53
CA PHE A 122 1.32 -18.02 5.85
C PHE A 122 0.74 -19.30 6.47
N THR A 123 0.88 -19.41 7.79
CA THR A 123 0.39 -20.52 8.60
C THR A 123 -0.95 -20.15 9.23
N LEU A 124 -1.97 -21.01 9.12
CA LEU A 124 -3.23 -20.86 9.85
C LEU A 124 -2.99 -21.12 11.33
N GLU A 125 -3.31 -20.17 12.19
CA GLU A 125 -3.17 -20.30 13.64
C GLU A 125 -4.48 -20.67 14.33
N GLY A 126 -5.62 -20.32 13.73
CA GLY A 126 -6.92 -20.69 14.26
C GLY A 126 -8.09 -19.94 13.63
N VAL A 127 -9.29 -20.29 14.07
CA VAL A 127 -10.54 -19.66 13.67
C VAL A 127 -11.25 -19.07 14.89
N MET A 128 -11.50 -17.77 14.83
CA MET A 128 -12.32 -17.06 15.80
C MET A 128 -13.79 -17.17 15.39
N ARG A 129 -14.55 -18.00 16.11
CA ARG A 129 -15.99 -18.20 15.86
C ARG A 129 -16.79 -16.98 16.32
N LYS A 130 -17.74 -16.53 15.50
CA LYS A 130 -18.56 -15.32 15.72
C LYS A 130 -17.71 -14.11 16.12
N HIS A 131 -16.57 -13.93 15.46
CA HIS A 131 -15.60 -12.89 15.80
C HIS A 131 -16.22 -11.50 15.73
N MET A 132 -16.99 -11.23 14.67
CA MET A 132 -17.61 -9.93 14.45
C MET A 132 -18.85 -10.02 13.57
N LEU A 133 -19.59 -8.92 13.53
CA LEU A 133 -20.64 -8.70 12.53
C LEU A 133 -20.07 -7.86 11.38
N VAL A 134 -20.33 -8.27 10.14
CA VAL A 134 -20.10 -7.47 8.94
C VAL A 134 -21.47 -7.15 8.36
N GLY A 135 -21.93 -5.90 8.52
CA GLY A 135 -23.34 -5.58 8.36
C GLY A 135 -24.20 -6.37 9.34
N SER A 136 -25.21 -7.09 8.83
CA SER A 136 -26.07 -7.98 9.63
C SER A 136 -25.58 -9.44 9.66
N CYS A 137 -24.47 -9.76 9.01
CA CYS A 137 -23.98 -11.14 8.88
C CYS A 137 -22.92 -11.45 9.95
N SER A 138 -23.06 -12.62 10.58
CA SER A 138 -22.02 -13.16 11.47
C SER A 138 -20.81 -13.61 10.66
N ARG A 139 -19.61 -13.22 11.11
CA ARG A 139 -18.34 -13.61 10.49
C ARG A 139 -17.49 -14.44 11.44
N ASP A 140 -17.07 -15.60 10.96
CA ASP A 140 -15.95 -16.35 11.52
C ASP A 140 -14.65 -15.87 10.86
N THR A 141 -13.60 -15.71 11.65
CA THR A 141 -12.32 -15.16 11.17
C THR A 141 -11.21 -16.17 11.26
N ALA A 142 -10.64 -16.54 10.13
CA ALA A 142 -9.40 -17.30 10.06
C ALA A 142 -8.20 -16.35 10.25
N VAL A 143 -7.36 -16.65 11.23
CA VAL A 143 -6.16 -15.87 11.53
C VAL A 143 -4.95 -16.64 11.00
N PHE A 144 -4.21 -16.01 10.10
CA PHE A 144 -2.95 -16.52 9.59
C PHE A 144 -1.78 -15.63 10.00
N SER A 145 -0.59 -16.20 10.05
CA SER A 145 0.64 -15.45 10.30
C SER A 145 1.82 -15.93 9.48
N MET A 146 2.82 -15.06 9.34
CA MET A 146 4.17 -15.40 8.92
C MET A 146 5.14 -14.82 9.94
N LEU A 147 6.08 -15.65 10.40
CA LEU A 147 7.15 -15.23 11.29
C LEU A 147 8.41 -14.90 10.49
N ASN A 148 9.28 -14.06 11.04
CA ASN A 148 10.57 -13.74 10.42
C ASN A 148 11.46 -14.97 10.25
N SER A 149 11.35 -15.97 11.14
CA SER A 149 12.03 -17.27 11.03
C SER A 149 11.65 -18.05 9.78
N ASP A 150 10.43 -17.85 9.28
CA ASP A 150 9.90 -18.56 8.11
C ASP A 150 10.32 -17.87 6.81
N TRP A 151 10.73 -16.59 6.90
CA TRP A 151 10.84 -15.69 5.76
C TRP A 151 11.82 -16.18 4.69
N GLU A 152 13.02 -16.64 5.08
CA GLU A 152 14.04 -17.08 4.11
C GLU A 152 13.58 -18.26 3.25
N GLU A 153 12.83 -19.19 3.84
CA GLU A 153 12.26 -20.31 3.09
C GLU A 153 11.11 -19.83 2.19
N ARG A 154 10.21 -19.00 2.73
CA ARG A 154 9.04 -18.49 2.01
C ARG A 154 9.43 -17.58 0.85
N LYS A 155 10.43 -16.72 1.03
CA LYS A 155 11.01 -15.87 -0.01
C LYS A 155 11.45 -16.69 -1.21
N LYS A 156 12.19 -17.78 -1.01
CA LYS A 156 12.65 -18.67 -2.10
C LYS A 156 11.49 -19.30 -2.87
N ILE A 157 10.39 -19.64 -2.18
CA ILE A 157 9.18 -20.21 -2.81
C ILE A 157 8.49 -19.12 -3.65
N LEU A 158 8.32 -17.92 -3.11
CA LEU A 158 7.71 -16.79 -3.78
C LEU A 158 8.52 -16.37 -5.03
N GLU A 159 9.84 -16.24 -4.90
CA GLU A 159 10.74 -15.93 -6.01
C GLU A 159 10.67 -16.97 -7.14
N ARG A 160 10.65 -18.28 -6.80
CA ARG A 160 10.48 -19.34 -7.80
C ARG A 160 9.16 -19.23 -8.55
N ARG A 161 8.08 -18.84 -7.86
CA ARG A 161 6.76 -18.63 -8.49
C ARG A 161 6.78 -17.41 -9.40
N LEU A 162 7.36 -16.30 -8.96
CA LEU A 162 7.50 -15.09 -9.77
C LEU A 162 8.31 -15.37 -11.05
N LYS A 163 9.47 -16.04 -10.94
CA LYS A 163 10.28 -16.42 -12.12
C LYS A 163 9.52 -17.30 -13.12
N LYS A 164 8.63 -18.17 -12.65
CA LYS A 164 7.75 -18.97 -13.54
C LYS A 164 6.76 -18.08 -14.30
N HIS A 165 6.32 -16.99 -13.69
CA HIS A 165 5.41 -16.02 -14.32
C HIS A 165 6.12 -15.06 -15.27
N GLU A 166 7.33 -14.58 -14.95
CA GLU A 166 8.15 -13.75 -15.86
C GLU A 166 8.43 -14.46 -17.19
N ASN A 167 8.50 -15.78 -17.16
CA ASN A 167 8.71 -16.59 -18.35
C ASN A 167 7.47 -16.75 -19.24
N ARG A 168 6.29 -16.26 -18.82
CA ARG A 168 5.10 -16.30 -19.66
C ARG A 168 5.19 -15.29 -20.83
N PRO A 169 4.68 -15.63 -22.02
CA PRO A 169 4.77 -14.76 -23.20
C PRO A 169 4.17 -13.37 -22.98
N GLU A 170 3.04 -13.31 -22.27
CA GLU A 170 2.31 -12.08 -21.94
C GLU A 170 3.18 -11.09 -21.15
N TYR A 171 3.95 -11.58 -20.18
CA TYR A 171 4.86 -10.77 -19.36
C TYR A 171 6.02 -10.23 -20.21
N LYS A 172 6.60 -11.06 -21.09
CA LYS A 172 7.69 -10.64 -21.99
C LYS A 172 7.25 -9.58 -23.00
N VAL A 173 6.03 -9.70 -23.54
CA VAL A 173 5.45 -8.69 -24.45
C VAL A 173 5.22 -7.37 -23.71
N ALA A 174 4.69 -7.44 -22.50
CA ALA A 174 4.38 -6.27 -21.70
C ALA A 174 5.67 -5.57 -21.21
N GLN A 175 6.70 -6.34 -20.81
CA GLN A 175 8.03 -5.83 -20.46
C GLN A 175 8.73 -5.14 -21.66
N LYS A 176 8.69 -5.73 -22.86
CA LYS A 176 9.22 -5.08 -24.07
C LYS A 176 8.55 -3.74 -24.38
N ARG A 177 7.23 -3.61 -24.14
CA ARG A 177 6.49 -2.35 -24.31
C ARG A 177 6.96 -1.29 -23.30
N LYS A 178 7.20 -1.67 -22.04
CA LYS A 178 7.74 -0.80 -20.99
C LYS A 178 9.16 -0.33 -21.32
N ASP A 179 10.03 -1.21 -21.77
CA ASP A 179 11.41 -0.85 -22.14
C ASP A 179 11.43 0.07 -23.38
N GLY A 180 10.52 -0.16 -24.33
CA GLY A 180 10.25 0.76 -25.44
C GLY A 180 9.76 2.14 -24.97
N ALA A 181 8.76 2.21 -24.09
CA ALA A 181 8.23 3.46 -23.55
C ALA A 181 9.24 4.25 -22.69
N LYS A 182 10.08 3.54 -21.90
CA LYS A 182 11.20 4.17 -21.17
C LYS A 182 12.28 4.71 -22.11
N SER A 183 12.50 4.07 -23.26
CA SER A 183 13.45 4.55 -24.27
C SER A 183 12.96 5.82 -24.98
N SER A 184 11.66 5.93 -25.27
CA SER A 184 11.06 7.13 -25.88
C SER A 184 11.01 8.32 -24.92
N LEU A 185 10.66 8.09 -23.64
CA LEU A 185 10.70 9.11 -22.59
C LEU A 185 12.12 9.65 -22.32
N LYS A 186 13.16 8.82 -22.48
CA LYS A 186 14.56 9.28 -22.41
C LYS A 186 14.99 10.11 -23.63
N GLN A 187 14.43 9.86 -24.81
CA GLN A 187 14.70 10.65 -26.01
C GLN A 187 14.03 12.03 -25.95
N GLU A 188 12.79 12.11 -25.46
CA GLU A 188 12.08 13.39 -25.29
C GLU A 188 12.71 14.27 -24.20
N GLY A 189 13.20 13.69 -23.09
CA GLY A 189 13.90 14.43 -22.04
C GLY A 189 15.25 15.03 -22.46
N ASN A 190 15.87 14.54 -23.53
CA ASN A 190 17.14 15.07 -24.06
C ASN A 190 16.94 16.20 -25.08
N ALA A 191 15.72 16.39 -25.59
CA ALA A 191 15.40 17.44 -26.57
C ALA A 191 15.03 18.79 -25.94
N ALA A 192 14.81 18.84 -24.62
CA ALA A 192 14.47 20.06 -23.89
C ALA A 192 15.72 20.71 -23.24
N SER A 193 16.67 21.17 -24.06
CA SER A 193 17.75 22.08 -23.59
C SER A 193 17.33 23.54 -23.82
N ILE A 194 17.05 24.25 -22.72
CA ILE A 194 16.78 25.70 -22.74
C ILE A 194 18.08 26.45 -23.05
N PRO A 195 18.13 27.39 -24.01
CA PRO A 195 19.35 28.12 -24.32
C PRO A 195 19.70 29.12 -23.20
N LYS A 196 20.91 28.98 -22.63
CA LYS A 196 21.48 29.94 -21.68
C LYS A 196 21.79 31.26 -22.43
N LYS A 197 21.06 32.33 -22.12
CA LYS A 197 21.42 33.69 -22.57
C LYS A 197 22.72 34.14 -21.91
N GLY A 198 23.59 34.71 -22.73
CA GLY A 198 24.94 35.17 -22.39
C GLY A 198 24.96 36.36 -21.43
N LYS A 199 26.09 36.47 -20.74
CA LYS A 199 26.47 37.61 -19.89
C LYS A 199 26.61 38.85 -20.76
N ASP A 200 26.07 39.97 -20.28
CA ASP A 200 26.56 41.28 -20.69
C ASP A 200 26.76 42.18 -19.47
N GLN A 201 27.92 42.83 -19.42
CA GLN A 201 28.31 43.79 -18.40
C GLN A 201 27.92 45.19 -18.86
N THR A 202 27.34 46.02 -18.00
CA THR A 202 27.60 47.47 -18.00
C THR A 202 27.22 48.07 -16.64
N ARG A 203 28.07 49.02 -16.23
CA ARG A 203 28.03 49.79 -14.96
C ARG A 203 26.88 50.81 -14.95
N SER A 204 26.38 51.14 -13.76
CA SER A 204 26.51 52.47 -13.11
C SER A 204 25.41 52.79 -12.08
N SER A 205 25.90 53.26 -10.92
CA SER A 205 25.34 54.24 -9.96
C SER A 205 23.82 54.43 -9.79
N THR A 206 23.31 54.24 -8.57
CA THR A 206 22.94 55.32 -7.63
C THR A 206 22.46 54.74 -6.28
N GLY A 207 22.61 55.54 -5.22
CA GLY A 207 22.59 55.14 -3.80
C GLY A 207 21.21 54.94 -3.14
N PRO A 208 21.15 54.99 -1.78
CA PRO A 208 20.43 54.03 -0.95
C PRO A 208 19.16 54.58 -0.31
N GLN A 209 18.28 53.71 0.22
CA GLN A 209 17.55 53.99 1.46
C GLN A 209 17.21 52.72 2.26
N GLU A 210 17.42 52.87 3.58
CA GLU A 210 17.17 51.93 4.66
C GLU A 210 15.68 51.67 4.90
N GLY A 211 15.37 50.52 5.50
CA GLY A 211 14.04 50.21 6.01
C GLY A 211 14.04 48.96 6.88
N LYS A 212 14.55 49.08 8.11
CA LYS A 212 14.42 48.08 9.16
C LYS A 212 12.93 47.85 9.50
N SER A 213 12.52 46.61 9.71
CA SER A 213 11.73 46.24 10.90
C SER A 213 11.59 44.73 11.05
N GLU A 214 12.18 44.24 12.13
CA GLU A 214 11.89 42.95 12.75
C GLU A 214 10.44 42.93 13.26
N THR A 215 9.82 41.74 13.35
CA THR A 215 9.43 41.13 14.64
C THR A 215 8.66 39.83 14.44
N SER A 216 9.20 38.74 15.01
CA SER A 216 8.44 37.56 15.42
C SER A 216 7.76 37.81 16.78
N PRO A 217 6.74 37.03 17.15
CA PRO A 217 6.55 36.67 18.55
C PRO A 217 6.40 35.16 18.80
N LYS A 218 6.80 34.83 20.04
CA LYS A 218 7.20 33.54 20.59
C LYS A 218 6.03 32.68 21.10
N LEU A 219 6.33 31.38 21.18
CA LEU A 219 5.71 30.34 22.01
C LEU A 219 5.25 30.82 23.39
N ARG A 220 4.05 30.39 23.80
CA ARG A 220 3.58 30.44 25.19
C ARG A 220 3.34 29.03 25.73
N LYS A 221 4.19 28.62 26.67
CA LYS A 221 4.07 27.38 27.48
C LYS A 221 2.85 27.48 28.41
N ARG A 222 2.01 26.43 28.44
CA ARG A 222 0.94 26.25 29.46
C ARG A 222 1.43 25.29 30.56
N LYS A 223 1.25 25.70 31.83
CA LYS A 223 1.48 24.88 33.05
C LYS A 223 0.26 23.97 33.34
N PRO A 224 0.41 22.87 34.09
CA PRO A 224 -0.66 21.92 34.38
C PRO A 224 -1.52 22.36 35.58
N SER A 225 -2.83 22.08 35.53
CA SER A 225 -3.77 22.24 36.65
C SER A 225 -3.83 20.97 37.51
N LYS A 226 -3.88 21.16 38.84
CA LYS A 226 -4.08 20.11 39.85
C LYS A 226 -5.58 19.92 40.16
N LYS A 227 -5.95 18.66 40.41
CA LYS A 227 -6.99 18.12 41.31
C LYS A 227 -8.47 18.53 41.11
N LYS A 228 -9.33 17.51 40.99
CA LYS A 228 -10.35 17.20 42.03
C LYS A 228 -10.76 15.71 41.98
N LYS A 229 -10.60 15.05 43.13
CA LYS A 229 -11.28 13.80 43.49
C LYS A 229 -12.76 14.10 43.72
N LYS A 230 -13.64 13.25 43.20
CA LYS A 230 -14.82 12.70 43.90
C LYS A 230 -15.17 11.39 43.21
#